data_AF-A0A661HUB1-F1
#
_entry.id   AF-A0A661HUB1-F1
#
_cell.length_a   1.000
_cell.length_b   1.000
_cell.length_c   1.000
_cell.angle_alpha   90.00
_cell.angle_beta   90.00
_cell.angle_gamma   90.00
#
_symmetry.space_group_name_H-M   'P 1'
#
loop_
_entity.id
_entity.type
_entity.pdbx_description
1 polymer ?
#
loop_
_entity_poly.entity_id
_entity_poly.type
_entity_poly.pdbx_seq_one_letter_code
_entity_poly.pdbx_strand_id
1 'polypeptide(L)'
;MENISVEEIMSEIKNSIRNNSDNIVDKERILYHIDDFLDYEDEEFIRQIYFSFMKREADADGLECHLSNMESKGASKKDTIRLLYHSEEAKSHNIRMLRLYNFMVSQNIDHILNKIKPIRRSTL
;
A
#
# COMPACT_ATOMS: atom_id res chain seq x y z
N MET A 1 28.08 42.77 11.54
CA MET A 1 27.50 41.49 11.10
C MET A 1 28.17 40.41 11.93
N GLU A 2 27.45 39.73 12.80
CA GLU A 2 28.00 38.62 13.58
C GLU A 2 28.34 37.48 12.61
N ASN A 3 29.63 37.12 12.55
CA ASN A 3 30.07 35.95 11.80
C ASN A 3 29.76 34.73 12.66
N ILE A 4 28.70 34.00 12.30
CA ILE A 4 28.40 32.70 12.89
C ILE A 4 29.58 31.77 12.60
N SER A 5 30.09 31.11 13.64
CA SER A 5 31.19 30.14 13.51
C SER A 5 30.74 28.95 12.66
N VAL A 6 31.67 28.39 11.87
CA VAL A 6 31.42 27.15 11.13
C VAL A 6 30.92 26.04 12.05
N GLU A 7 31.41 26.00 13.29
CA GLU A 7 31.00 25.01 14.29
C GLU A 7 29.52 25.15 14.69
N GLU A 8 29.04 26.39 14.75
CA GLU A 8 27.67 26.72 15.12
C GLU A 8 26.72 26.41 13.96
N ILE A 9 27.13 26.69 12.72
CA ILE A 9 26.44 26.23 11.50
C ILE A 9 26.34 24.70 11.48
N MET A 10 27.46 24.01 11.76
CA MET A 10 27.51 22.56 11.75
C MET A 10 26.64 21.92 12.86
N SER A 11 26.58 22.56 14.02
CA SER A 11 25.70 22.16 15.12
C SER A 11 24.24 22.30 14.73
N GLU A 12 23.87 23.43 14.12
CA GLU A 12 22.50 23.72 13.71
C GLU A 12 22.01 22.78 12.59
N ILE A 13 22.89 22.45 11.64
CA ILE A 13 22.63 21.45 10.60
C ILE A 13 22.43 20.06 11.22
N LYS A 14 23.30 19.63 12.13
CA LYS A 14 23.16 18.33 12.82
C LYS A 14 21.84 18.23 13.60
N ASN A 15 21.47 19.30 14.31
CA ASN A 15 20.22 19.36 15.07
C ASN A 15 19.00 19.34 14.15
N SER A 16 19.05 20.07 13.03
CA SER A 16 17.98 20.07 12.03
C SER A 16 17.78 18.71 11.36
N ILE A 17 18.87 18.00 11.04
CA ILE A 17 18.81 16.63 10.49
C ILE A 17 18.24 15.64 11.50
N ARG A 18 18.64 15.76 12.79
CA ARG A 18 18.13 14.94 13.88
C ARG A 18 16.62 15.18 14.09
N ASN A 19 16.20 16.44 14.15
CA ASN A 19 14.79 16.82 14.31
C ASN A 19 13.94 16.43 13.09
N ASN A 20 14.49 16.45 11.87
CA ASN A 20 13.80 15.92 10.69
C ASN A 20 13.69 14.40 10.70
N SER A 21 14.66 13.68 11.27
CA SER A 21 14.55 12.23 11.49
C SER A 21 13.50 11.87 12.54
N ASP A 22 13.20 12.79 13.46
CA ASP A 22 12.13 12.65 14.45
C ASP A 22 10.76 13.11 13.92
N ASN A 23 10.71 14.01 12.92
CA ASN A 23 9.49 14.31 12.14
C ASN A 23 9.13 13.24 11.10
N ILE A 24 10.01 12.25 10.87
CA ILE A 24 9.60 10.96 10.29
C ILE A 24 9.05 10.11 11.43
N VAL A 25 7.91 10.54 11.98
CA VAL A 25 7.11 9.77 12.95
C VAL A 25 6.47 8.59 12.21
N ASP A 26 7.29 7.59 11.91
CA ASP A 26 6.81 6.31 11.39
C ASP A 26 7.78 5.16 11.68
N LYS A 27 8.60 5.28 12.73
CA LYS A 27 9.63 4.29 13.09
C LYS A 27 9.08 2.90 13.44
N GLU A 28 7.77 2.75 13.62
CA GLU A 28 7.14 1.48 14.01
C GLU A 28 6.19 0.88 12.95
N ARG A 29 6.03 1.51 11.77
CA ARG A 29 5.23 0.88 10.72
C ARG A 29 5.95 -0.31 10.13
N ILE A 30 5.28 -1.46 10.11
CA ILE A 30 5.78 -2.63 9.40
C ILE A 30 5.68 -2.33 7.91
N LEU A 31 6.83 -2.35 7.25
CA LEU A 31 6.96 -2.01 5.84
C LEU A 31 6.95 -3.30 5.02
N TYR A 32 5.99 -3.38 4.11
CA TYR A 32 5.96 -4.45 3.11
C TYR A 32 6.10 -3.88 1.71
N HIS A 33 6.68 -4.68 0.85
CA HIS A 33 6.81 -4.42 -0.57
C HIS A 33 5.93 -5.39 -1.34
N ILE A 34 5.36 -4.96 -2.48
CA ILE A 34 4.46 -5.84 -3.26
C ILE A 34 5.13 -7.13 -3.71
N ASP A 35 6.40 -7.03 -4.10
CA ASP A 35 7.20 -8.17 -4.54
C ASP A 35 7.40 -9.22 -3.43
N ASP A 36 7.27 -8.85 -2.14
CA ASP A 36 7.35 -9.80 -1.01
C ASP A 36 6.26 -10.88 -1.08
N PHE A 37 5.19 -10.65 -1.86
CA PHE A 37 4.06 -11.56 -1.98
C PHE A 37 3.94 -12.21 -3.35
N LEU A 38 4.66 -11.74 -4.38
CA LEU A 38 4.41 -12.17 -5.76
C LEU A 38 4.92 -13.58 -6.05
N ASP A 39 5.89 -14.07 -5.28
CA ASP A 39 6.48 -15.40 -5.42
C ASP A 39 5.62 -16.53 -4.83
N TYR A 40 4.66 -16.20 -3.94
CA TYR A 40 3.72 -17.16 -3.41
C TYR A 40 2.57 -17.41 -4.38
N GLU A 41 2.07 -18.64 -4.45
CA GLU A 41 0.95 -19.01 -5.30
C GLU A 41 -0.30 -19.40 -4.49
N ASP A 42 -1.46 -19.29 -5.15
CA ASP A 42 -2.76 -19.80 -4.69
C ASP A 42 -3.02 -19.60 -3.19
N GLU A 43 -3.11 -20.69 -2.44
CA GLU A 43 -3.47 -20.69 -1.03
C GLU A 43 -2.39 -20.06 -0.15
N GLU A 44 -1.12 -20.36 -0.45
CA GLU A 44 0.02 -19.83 0.30
C GLU A 44 0.08 -18.31 0.17
N PHE A 45 -0.20 -17.79 -1.03
CA PHE A 45 -0.29 -16.36 -1.27
C PHE A 45 -1.32 -15.67 -0.36
N ILE A 46 -2.53 -16.21 -0.26
CA ILE A 46 -3.58 -15.63 0.59
C ILE A 46 -3.20 -15.73 2.07
N ARG A 47 -2.70 -16.88 2.52
CA ARG A 47 -2.26 -17.08 3.90
C ARG A 47 -1.18 -16.07 4.30
N GLN A 48 -0.19 -15.84 3.43
CA GLN A 48 0.89 -14.89 3.70
C GLN A 48 0.39 -13.44 3.82
N ILE A 49 -0.64 -13.07 3.05
CA ILE A 49 -1.27 -11.75 3.20
C ILE A 49 -1.98 -11.62 4.55
N TYR A 50 -2.78 -12.61 4.95
CA TYR A 50 -3.47 -12.60 6.25
C TYR A 50 -2.48 -12.53 7.41
N PHE A 51 -1.41 -13.33 7.38
CA PHE A 51 -0.36 -13.27 8.39
C PHE A 51 0.34 -11.91 8.43
N SER A 52 0.64 -11.36 7.26
CA SER A 52 1.41 -10.12 7.16
C SER A 52 0.60 -8.89 7.56
N PHE A 53 -0.64 -8.79 7.08
CA PHE A 53 -1.49 -7.60 7.22
C PHE A 53 -2.42 -7.67 8.43
N MET A 54 -2.91 -8.85 8.79
CA MET A 54 -3.93 -9.07 9.82
C MET A 54 -3.40 -9.81 11.05
N LYS A 55 -2.13 -10.26 11.02
CA LYS A 55 -1.43 -10.93 12.13
C LYS A 55 -2.14 -12.19 12.65
N ARG A 56 -2.83 -12.90 11.76
CA ARG A 56 -3.52 -14.16 12.02
C ARG A 56 -3.55 -15.05 10.78
N GLU A 57 -3.97 -16.30 10.97
CA GLU A 57 -4.32 -17.19 9.85
C GLU A 57 -5.62 -16.75 9.15
N ALA A 58 -5.68 -17.04 7.86
CA ALA A 58 -6.93 -16.98 7.11
C ALA A 58 -7.87 -18.08 7.63
N ASP A 59 -9.11 -17.69 7.91
CA ASP A 59 -10.18 -18.66 8.12
C ASP A 59 -10.57 -19.32 6.78
N ALA A 60 -11.28 -20.45 6.87
CA ALA A 60 -11.65 -21.25 5.70
C ALA A 60 -12.48 -20.44 4.69
N ASP A 61 -13.46 -19.67 5.19
CA ASP A 61 -14.37 -18.88 4.36
C ASP A 61 -13.62 -17.75 3.62
N GLY A 62 -12.74 -17.03 4.31
CA GLY A 62 -11.92 -15.98 3.74
C GLY A 62 -10.96 -16.53 2.68
N LEU A 63 -10.33 -17.67 2.96
CA LEU A 63 -9.43 -18.34 2.04
C LEU A 63 -10.16 -18.77 0.76
N GLU A 64 -11.27 -19.49 0.89
CA GLU A 64 -12.09 -19.95 -0.24
C GLU A 64 -12.61 -18.77 -1.08
N CYS A 65 -13.09 -17.72 -0.42
CA CYS A 65 -13.60 -16.53 -1.10
C CYS A 65 -12.53 -15.87 -1.99
N HIS A 66 -11.31 -15.68 -1.47
CA HIS A 66 -10.25 -15.04 -2.24
C HIS A 66 -9.70 -15.92 -3.34
N LEU A 67 -9.53 -17.22 -3.10
CA LEU A 67 -9.13 -18.19 -4.13
C LEU A 67 -10.15 -18.22 -5.28
N SER A 68 -11.43 -18.35 -4.96
CA SER A 68 -12.51 -18.34 -5.96
C SER A 68 -12.53 -17.05 -6.78
N ASN A 69 -12.27 -15.89 -6.16
CA ASN A 69 -12.20 -14.62 -6.87
C ASN A 69 -11.00 -14.57 -7.85
N MET A 70 -9.87 -15.15 -7.48
CA MET A 70 -8.68 -15.20 -8.36
C MET A 70 -8.89 -16.17 -9.53
N GLU A 71 -9.41 -17.37 -9.27
CA GLU A 71 -9.60 -18.41 -10.27
C GLU A 71 -10.78 -18.11 -11.22
N SER A 72 -11.94 -17.75 -10.66
CA SER A 72 -13.20 -17.71 -11.41
C SER A 72 -13.58 -16.31 -11.87
N LYS A 73 -13.13 -15.27 -11.15
CA LYS A 73 -13.49 -13.87 -11.44
C LYS A 73 -12.31 -13.07 -12.01
N GLY A 74 -11.16 -13.71 -12.20
CA GLY A 74 -9.98 -13.13 -12.83
C GLY A 74 -9.29 -12.05 -12.00
N ALA A 75 -9.48 -12.04 -10.67
CA ALA A 75 -8.76 -11.10 -9.80
C ALA A 75 -7.26 -11.41 -9.83
N SER A 76 -6.43 -10.39 -10.07
CA SER A 76 -4.97 -10.58 -10.01
C SER A 76 -4.47 -10.59 -8.57
N LYS A 77 -3.26 -11.14 -8.33
CA LYS A 77 -2.56 -11.01 -7.03
C LYS A 77 -2.50 -9.55 -6.54
N LYS A 78 -2.28 -8.60 -7.46
CA LYS A 78 -2.22 -7.17 -7.12
C LYS A 78 -3.58 -6.62 -6.68
N ASP A 79 -4.67 -7.05 -7.31
CA ASP A 79 -6.02 -6.67 -6.92
C ASP A 79 -6.37 -7.24 -5.55
N THR A 80 -6.01 -8.50 -5.29
CA THR A 80 -6.20 -9.16 -4.00
C THR A 80 -5.41 -8.48 -2.87
N ILE A 81 -4.12 -8.18 -3.09
CA ILE A 81 -3.29 -7.41 -2.14
C ILE A 81 -3.94 -6.06 -1.83
N ARG A 82 -4.40 -5.35 -2.86
CA ARG A 82 -5.05 -4.04 -2.69
C ARG A 82 -6.34 -4.15 -1.88
N LEU A 83 -7.18 -5.13 -2.18
CA LEU A 83 -8.45 -5.35 -1.50
C LEU A 83 -8.21 -5.64 0.00
N LEU A 84 -7.30 -6.57 0.29
CA LEU A 84 -6.98 -6.98 1.65
C LEU A 84 -6.29 -5.86 2.44
N TYR A 85 -5.34 -5.14 1.83
CA TYR A 85 -4.65 -4.00 2.45
C TYR A 85 -5.61 -2.86 2.84
N HIS A 86 -6.69 -2.67 2.08
CA HIS A 86 -7.71 -1.65 2.37
C HIS A 86 -8.90 -2.15 3.19
N SER A 87 -8.90 -3.40 3.62
CA SER A 87 -9.90 -3.92 4.55
C SER A 87 -9.83 -3.18 5.89
N GLU A 88 -10.97 -3.09 6.58
CA GLU A 88 -11.02 -2.49 7.92
C GLU A 88 -10.11 -3.24 8.90
N GLU A 89 -10.00 -4.57 8.73
CA GLU A 89 -9.12 -5.39 9.54
C GLU A 89 -7.64 -5.03 9.35
N ALA A 90 -7.15 -4.94 8.11
CA ALA A 90 -5.76 -4.54 7.84
C ALA A 90 -5.48 -3.09 8.30
N LYS A 91 -6.44 -2.18 8.18
CA LYS A 91 -6.31 -0.79 8.67
C LYS A 91 -6.16 -0.68 10.19
N SER A 92 -6.64 -1.67 10.94
CA SER A 92 -6.44 -1.73 12.38
C SER A 92 -4.98 -2.02 12.76
N HIS A 93 -4.16 -2.44 11.80
CA HIS A 93 -2.73 -2.67 11.98
C HIS A 93 -1.89 -1.52 11.42
N ASN A 94 -0.77 -1.22 12.08
CA ASN A 94 0.16 -0.16 11.70
C ASN A 94 1.12 -0.64 10.58
N ILE A 95 0.57 -0.92 9.40
CA ILE A 95 1.34 -1.40 8.23
C ILE A 95 1.44 -0.33 7.14
N ARG A 96 2.51 -0.37 6.36
CA ARG A 96 2.70 0.47 5.17
C ARG A 96 3.12 -0.37 3.99
N MET A 97 2.40 -0.23 2.87
CA MET A 97 2.70 -0.93 1.62
C MET A 97 3.44 -0.04 0.62
N LEU A 98 4.62 -0.47 0.18
CA LEU A 98 5.40 0.18 -0.87
C LEU A 98 5.00 -0.28 -2.28
N ARG A 99 5.21 0.59 -3.28
CA ARG A 99 4.87 0.42 -4.71
C ARG A 99 3.40 0.18 -5.04
N LEU A 100 2.51 0.12 -4.04
CA LEU A 100 1.06 0.12 -4.28
C LEU A 100 0.57 1.46 -4.88
N TYR A 101 1.22 2.58 -4.50
CA TYR A 101 0.79 3.94 -4.87
C TYR A 101 0.82 4.23 -6.37
N ASN A 102 1.84 3.76 -7.10
CA ASN A 102 1.94 3.96 -8.56
C ASN A 102 0.85 3.21 -9.33
N PHE A 103 0.31 2.13 -8.78
CA PHE A 103 -0.79 1.36 -9.35
C PHE A 103 -2.18 1.91 -8.95
N MET A 104 -2.30 2.50 -7.75
CA MET A 104 -3.56 3.09 -7.29
C MET A 104 -3.93 4.40 -8.01
N VAL A 105 -2.92 5.19 -8.41
CA VAL A 105 -3.14 6.43 -9.15
C VAL A 105 -3.74 6.16 -10.54
N SER A 106 -3.38 5.06 -11.21
CA SER A 106 -3.94 4.73 -12.54
C SER A 106 -5.42 4.32 -12.47
N GLN A 107 -5.83 3.52 -11.48
CA GLN A 107 -7.22 3.06 -11.38
C GLN A 107 -8.21 4.16 -10.98
N ASN A 108 -7.79 5.09 -10.11
CA ASN A 108 -8.62 6.26 -9.79
C ASN A 108 -8.76 7.18 -11.01
N ILE A 109 -7.69 7.35 -11.80
CA ILE A 109 -7.74 8.09 -13.05
C ILE A 109 -8.66 7.38 -14.06
N ASP A 110 -8.55 6.07 -14.26
CA ASP A 110 -9.43 5.33 -15.18
C ASP A 110 -10.91 5.37 -14.76
N HIS A 111 -11.19 5.28 -13.46
CA HIS A 111 -12.54 5.43 -12.92
C HIS A 111 -13.10 6.84 -13.15
N ILE A 112 -12.27 7.87 -12.94
CA ILE A 112 -12.63 9.28 -13.19
C ILE A 112 -12.80 9.52 -14.70
N LEU A 113 -11.90 9.02 -15.54
CA LEU A 113 -11.95 9.16 -16.99
C LEU A 113 -13.17 8.45 -17.60
N ASN A 114 -13.56 7.28 -17.08
CA ASN A 114 -14.78 6.59 -17.52
C ASN A 114 -16.06 7.32 -17.10
N LYS A 115 -16.06 8.06 -15.98
CA LYS A 115 -17.18 8.94 -15.60
C LYS A 115 -17.26 10.22 -16.45
N ILE A 116 -16.15 10.66 -17.03
CA ILE A 116 -16.07 11.90 -17.82
C ILE A 116 -16.23 11.65 -19.33
N LYS A 117 -16.09 10.40 -19.81
CA LYS A 117 -16.35 10.07 -21.22
C LYS A 117 -17.77 10.52 -21.61
N PRO A 118 -17.93 11.47 -22.55
CA PRO A 118 -19.25 11.92 -22.95
C PRO A 118 -19.99 10.74 -23.58
N ILE A 119 -21.24 10.56 -23.18
CA ILE A 119 -22.21 9.70 -23.85
C ILE A 119 -22.16 10.08 -25.32
N ARG A 120 -21.54 9.25 -26.17
CA ARG A 120 -21.69 9.38 -27.62
C ARG A 120 -23.16 9.13 -27.89
N ARG A 121 -23.93 10.21 -28.06
CA ARG A 121 -25.29 10.14 -28.57
C ARG A 121 -25.20 9.43 -29.91
N SER A 122 -25.78 8.24 -29.94
CA SER A 122 -26.25 7.60 -31.16
C SER A 122 -27.17 8.59 -31.87
N THR A 123 -26.71 9.09 -33.00
CA THR A 123 -27.59 9.63 -34.04
C THR A 123 -27.11 9.06 -35.35
N LEU A 124 -27.93 8.12 -35.83
CA LEU A 124 -28.27 7.77 -37.21
C LEU A 124 -27.42 8.39 -38.31
#